data_AF-A0A2G6NTT0-F1
#
_entry.id   AF-A0A2G6NTT0-F1
#
_cell.length_a   1.000
_cell.length_b   1.000
_cell.length_c   1.000
_cell.angle_alpha   90.00
_cell.angle_beta   90.00
_cell.angle_gamma   90.00
#
_symmetry.space_group_name_H-M   'P 1'
#
loop_
_entity.id
_entity.type
_entity.pdbx_description
1 polymer ?
#
loop_
_entity_poly.entity_id
_entity_poly.type
_entity_poly.pdbx_seq_one_letter_code
_entity_poly.pdbx_strand_id
1 'polypeptide(L)'
;MLRSLNFWLLILLLVCGVSFWSASGGMDKLRSKPVIVEEEDQEPAPPVRLRILNGAGVNGLAQDISLLVAGRGCLVEEVGNADGHWSETVLVNRRLDDGQARALAAQLGGVPLLSQWDARCSEDAVLILGADHSRLREFLATRPGSDSGAKN
;
A
#
# COMPACT_ATOMS: atom_id res chain seq x y z
N MET A 1 43.58 -29.71 49.68
CA MET A 1 43.90 -28.27 49.58
C MET A 1 44.81 -28.04 48.37
N LEU A 2 44.43 -27.09 47.50
CA LEU A 2 45.17 -26.46 46.39
C LEU A 2 45.53 -27.36 45.17
N ARG A 3 44.89 -27.20 44.00
CA ARG A 3 45.02 -26.15 42.96
C ARG A 3 46.21 -26.34 42.00
N SER A 4 45.94 -26.87 40.79
CA SER A 4 46.43 -26.39 39.47
C SER A 4 45.88 -27.34 38.38
N LEU A 5 44.80 -27.06 37.65
CA LEU A 5 44.66 -26.08 36.55
C LEU A 5 45.73 -26.31 35.46
N ASN A 6 45.45 -27.17 34.47
CA ASN A 6 44.84 -26.82 33.17
C ASN A 6 45.59 -25.73 32.40
N PHE A 7 46.63 -26.09 31.66
CA PHE A 7 47.07 -25.26 30.54
C PHE A 7 47.67 -26.02 29.35
N TRP A 8 48.09 -27.28 29.53
CA TRP A 8 48.91 -27.95 28.50
C TRP A 8 48.16 -28.89 27.53
N LEU A 9 46.95 -29.36 27.85
CA LEU A 9 46.25 -30.36 27.02
C LEU A 9 45.18 -29.78 26.07
N LEU A 10 44.90 -28.48 26.17
CA LEU A 10 44.08 -27.75 25.19
C LEU A 10 44.81 -27.43 23.88
N ILE A 11 46.09 -27.79 23.75
CA ILE A 11 46.94 -27.47 22.58
C ILE A 11 47.20 -28.69 21.67
N LEU A 12 46.61 -29.85 21.98
CA LEU A 12 46.64 -31.06 21.14
C LEU A 12 45.20 -31.42 20.77
N LEU A 13 44.40 -30.46 20.29
CA LEU A 13 44.29 -30.16 18.85
C LEU A 13 44.41 -31.46 18.04
N LEU A 14 43.29 -31.97 17.52
CA LEU A 14 42.78 -31.46 16.24
C LEU A 14 43.83 -31.76 15.18
N VAL A 15 43.65 -32.87 14.47
CA VAL A 15 44.09 -33.19 13.09
C VAL A 15 43.97 -34.72 12.89
N CYS A 16 43.30 -35.14 11.81
CA CYS A 16 43.13 -36.53 11.30
C CYS A 16 42.21 -37.44 12.13
N GLY A 17 40.93 -37.67 11.80
CA GLY A 17 40.35 -37.82 10.48
C GLY A 17 40.35 -39.29 10.04
N VAL A 18 39.18 -39.77 9.62
CA VAL A 18 38.89 -40.99 8.85
C VAL A 18 38.58 -42.28 9.63
N SER A 19 37.27 -42.56 9.76
CA SER A 19 36.60 -43.88 9.64
C SER A 19 35.09 -43.62 9.79
N PHE A 20 34.41 -43.01 8.81
CA PHE A 20 33.84 -43.67 7.63
C PHE A 20 33.12 -45.01 7.92
N TRP A 21 31.79 -44.95 7.79
CA TRP A 21 30.84 -46.03 7.44
C TRP A 21 30.39 -47.03 8.52
N SER A 22 29.14 -46.92 9.00
CA SER A 22 28.04 -47.79 8.52
C SER A 22 26.69 -47.52 9.22
N ALA A 23 25.66 -47.38 8.37
CA ALA A 23 24.31 -47.94 8.50
C ALA A 23 23.18 -47.26 9.31
N SER A 24 22.10 -47.02 8.55
CA SER A 24 20.69 -46.72 8.87
C SER A 24 20.40 -45.32 9.41
N GLY A 25 19.61 -44.45 8.76
CA GLY A 25 18.52 -44.66 7.81
C GLY A 25 17.21 -44.37 8.53
N GLY A 26 16.56 -43.23 8.26
CA GLY A 26 15.20 -42.97 8.72
C GLY A 26 14.81 -41.51 8.96
N MET A 27 14.49 -40.81 7.88
CA MET A 27 13.30 -39.96 7.71
C MET A 27 12.96 -38.88 8.76
N ASP A 28 13.22 -37.63 8.37
CA ASP A 28 12.20 -36.58 8.19
C ASP A 28 11.09 -36.48 9.25
N LYS A 29 11.44 -35.92 10.41
CA LYS A 29 10.52 -35.05 11.14
C LYS A 29 11.26 -33.78 11.54
N LEU A 30 11.47 -32.92 10.56
CA LEU A 30 11.53 -31.49 10.80
C LEU A 30 10.18 -31.08 11.41
N ARG A 31 10.10 -31.22 12.73
CA ARG A 31 9.12 -30.51 13.54
C ARG A 31 9.46 -29.04 13.37
N SER A 32 8.87 -28.43 12.35
CA SER A 32 8.87 -26.99 12.16
C SER A 32 8.45 -26.38 13.49
N LYS A 33 9.44 -25.82 14.19
CA LYS A 33 9.21 -24.91 15.30
C LYS A 33 8.21 -23.89 14.74
N PRO A 34 7.03 -23.69 15.36
CA PRO A 34 6.11 -22.68 14.85
C PRO A 34 6.88 -21.36 14.87
N VAL A 35 7.19 -20.86 13.68
CA VAL A 35 7.63 -19.50 13.50
C VAL A 35 6.40 -18.70 13.89
N ILE A 36 6.40 -18.20 15.11
CA ILE A 36 5.52 -17.11 15.51
C ILE A 36 5.95 -15.98 14.58
N VAL A 37 5.20 -15.78 13.50
CA VAL A 37 5.27 -14.54 12.74
C VAL A 37 4.73 -13.52 13.72
N GLU A 38 5.64 -12.81 14.37
CA GLU A 38 5.31 -11.55 15.01
C GLU A 38 4.83 -10.68 13.85
N GLU A 39 3.51 -10.64 13.65
CA GLU A 39 2.87 -9.63 12.81
C GLU A 39 3.26 -8.30 13.45
N GLU A 40 4.33 -7.67 12.93
CA GLU A 40 4.61 -6.28 13.22
C GLU A 40 3.31 -5.53 12.93
N ASP A 41 2.73 -4.90 13.97
CA ASP A 41 1.59 -3.99 13.85
C ASP A 41 1.98 -2.88 12.86
N GLN A 42 1.76 -3.12 11.57
CA GLN A 42 1.97 -2.13 10.53
C GLN A 42 0.92 -1.04 10.74
N GLU A 43 1.37 0.11 11.20
CA GLU A 43 0.53 1.30 11.31
C GLU A 43 -0.12 1.55 9.93
N PRO A 44 -1.46 1.70 9.87
CA PRO A 44 -2.16 1.83 8.60
C PRO A 44 -1.63 3.04 7.84
N ALA A 45 -1.37 2.87 6.54
CA ALA A 45 -0.87 3.94 5.70
C ALA A 45 -1.80 5.18 5.81
N PRO A 46 -1.23 6.40 5.89
CA PRO A 46 -2.05 7.61 5.96
C PRO A 46 -2.93 7.75 4.71
N PRO A 47 -4.14 8.32 4.84
CA PRO A 47 -5.02 8.51 3.70
C PRO A 47 -4.41 9.50 2.71
N VAL A 48 -4.65 9.25 1.42
CA VAL A 48 -4.21 10.14 0.34
C VAL A 48 -5.04 11.43 0.38
N ARG A 49 -4.36 12.59 0.45
CA ARG A 49 -5.04 13.89 0.41
C ARG A 49 -5.40 14.24 -1.02
N LEU A 50 -6.71 14.31 -1.29
CA LEU A 50 -7.27 14.48 -2.63
C LEU A 50 -8.02 15.80 -2.73
N ARG A 51 -7.75 16.55 -3.80
CA ARG A 51 -8.58 17.68 -4.23
C ARG A 51 -9.46 17.25 -5.40
N ILE A 52 -10.72 17.67 -5.43
CA ILE A 52 -11.66 17.31 -6.49
C ILE A 52 -12.16 18.57 -7.20
N LEU A 53 -11.94 18.64 -8.51
CA LEU A 53 -12.29 19.79 -9.34
C LEU A 53 -13.32 19.41 -10.40
N ASN A 54 -14.36 20.22 -10.55
CA ASN A 54 -15.38 20.08 -11.59
C ASN A 54 -14.94 20.79 -12.88
N GLY A 55 -14.56 20.02 -13.90
CA GLY A 55 -14.34 20.51 -15.26
C GLY A 55 -15.52 20.24 -16.21
N ALA A 56 -16.55 19.52 -15.76
CA ALA A 56 -17.68 19.10 -16.58
C ALA A 56 -18.77 20.19 -16.73
N GLY A 57 -18.77 21.20 -15.86
CA GLY A 57 -19.81 22.25 -15.83
C GLY A 57 -21.13 21.79 -15.21
N VAL A 58 -21.14 20.64 -14.52
CA VAL A 58 -22.33 20.10 -13.85
C VAL A 58 -22.36 20.57 -12.40
N ASN A 59 -23.44 21.25 -12.00
CA ASN A 59 -23.57 21.76 -10.63
C ASN A 59 -23.55 20.62 -9.59
N GLY A 60 -22.78 20.81 -8.53
CA GLY A 60 -22.69 19.86 -7.42
C GLY A 60 -21.87 18.60 -7.70
N LEU A 61 -21.38 18.39 -8.93
CA LEU A 61 -20.72 17.15 -9.33
C LEU A 61 -19.50 16.79 -8.46
N ALA A 62 -18.61 17.75 -8.21
CA ALA A 62 -17.42 17.50 -7.40
C ALA A 62 -17.78 17.17 -5.93
N GLN A 63 -18.87 17.75 -5.41
CA GLN A 63 -19.39 17.42 -4.09
C GLN A 63 -19.95 15.99 -4.06
N ASP A 64 -20.76 15.61 -5.05
CA ASP A 64 -21.29 14.25 -5.19
C ASP A 64 -20.16 13.20 -5.23
N ILE A 65 -19.14 13.44 -6.05
CA ILE A 65 -17.99 12.52 -6.15
C ILE A 65 -17.20 12.49 -4.85
N SER A 66 -17.04 13.61 -4.14
CA SER A 66 -16.34 13.61 -2.84
C SER A 66 -16.97 12.67 -1.82
N LEU A 67 -18.31 12.62 -1.78
CA LEU A 67 -19.05 11.72 -0.90
C LEU A 67 -18.87 10.26 -1.29
N LEU A 68 -18.79 9.99 -2.59
CA LEU A 68 -18.52 8.64 -3.07
C LEU A 68 -17.10 8.20 -2.73
N VAL A 69 -16.10 9.05 -2.92
CA VAL A 69 -14.67 8.72 -2.70
C VAL A 69 -14.32 8.59 -1.21
N ALA A 70 -15.09 9.20 -0.32
CA ALA A 70 -14.93 9.07 1.12
C ALA A 70 -14.88 7.59 1.56
N GLY A 71 -13.89 7.23 2.40
CA GLY A 71 -13.72 5.86 2.88
C GLY A 71 -12.99 4.92 1.92
N ARG A 72 -12.38 5.42 0.83
CA ARG A 72 -11.50 4.63 -0.05
C ARG A 72 -10.01 4.95 0.15
N GLY A 73 -9.59 5.12 1.40
CA GLY A 73 -8.21 5.54 1.72
C GLY A 73 -7.86 6.95 1.22
N CYS A 74 -8.88 7.76 0.93
CA CYS A 74 -8.75 9.14 0.45
C CYS A 74 -9.36 10.09 1.48
N LEU A 75 -8.66 11.19 1.73
CA LEU A 75 -9.16 12.34 2.48
C LEU A 75 -9.39 13.48 1.48
N VAL A 76 -10.65 13.86 1.26
CA VAL A 76 -10.96 14.98 0.38
C VAL A 76 -10.75 16.29 1.13
N GLU A 77 -9.73 17.05 0.77
CA GLU A 77 -9.40 18.32 1.43
C GLU A 77 -10.20 19.50 0.87
N GLU A 78 -10.45 19.49 -0.44
CA GLU A 78 -11.12 20.58 -1.12
C GLU A 78 -11.93 20.09 -2.33
N VAL A 79 -13.07 20.75 -2.54
CA VAL A 79 -13.96 20.57 -3.67
C VAL A 79 -14.13 21.91 -4.36
N GLY A 80 -13.96 21.96 -5.68
CA GLY A 80 -14.04 23.20 -6.44
C GLY A 80 -14.38 23.00 -7.91
N ASN A 81 -14.19 24.05 -8.70
CA ASN A 81 -14.26 24.00 -10.16
C ASN A 81 -12.85 24.01 -10.75
N ALA A 82 -12.66 23.31 -11.86
CA ALA A 82 -11.41 23.37 -12.61
C ALA A 82 -11.36 24.65 -13.45
N ASP A 83 -10.15 25.05 -13.84
CA ASP A 83 -9.97 26.07 -14.85
C ASP A 83 -10.37 25.50 -16.22
N GLY A 84 -11.49 25.97 -16.76
CA GLY A 84 -11.99 25.58 -18.07
C GLY A 84 -12.81 24.28 -18.11
N HIS A 85 -13.09 23.83 -19.32
CA HIS A 85 -13.90 22.63 -19.58
C HIS A 85 -13.00 21.43 -19.90
N TRP A 86 -13.30 20.30 -19.27
CA TRP A 86 -12.54 19.06 -19.41
C TRP A 86 -13.42 17.97 -20.03
N SER A 87 -12.95 17.37 -21.12
CA SER A 87 -13.68 16.27 -21.78
C SER A 87 -13.51 14.94 -21.06
N GLU A 88 -12.36 14.75 -20.41
CA GLU A 88 -11.97 13.50 -19.77
C GLU A 88 -11.64 13.72 -18.29
N THR A 89 -12.00 12.74 -17.48
CA THR A 89 -11.73 12.71 -16.05
C THR A 89 -10.31 12.22 -15.82
N VAL A 90 -9.48 13.03 -15.18
CA VAL A 90 -8.05 12.73 -15.01
C VAL A 90 -7.63 12.84 -13.55
N LEU A 91 -6.70 11.97 -13.15
CA LEU A 91 -6.01 12.07 -11.87
C LEU A 91 -4.64 12.72 -12.11
N VAL A 92 -4.40 13.85 -11.48
CA VAL A 92 -3.11 14.53 -11.48
C VAL A 92 -2.38 14.18 -10.19
N ASN A 93 -1.32 13.39 -10.29
CA ASN A 93 -0.42 13.12 -9.18
C ASN A 93 0.50 14.32 -8.94
N ARG A 94 0.48 14.84 -7.71
CA ARG A 94 1.36 15.93 -7.27
C ARG A 94 2.53 15.44 -6.45
N ARG A 95 2.33 14.45 -5.58
CA ARG A 95 3.31 14.09 -4.53
C ARG A 95 3.45 12.59 -4.24
N LEU A 96 2.53 11.76 -4.74
CA LEU A 96 2.56 10.32 -4.52
C LEU A 96 3.69 9.68 -5.31
N ASP A 97 4.20 8.56 -4.80
CA ASP A 97 5.02 7.68 -5.63
C ASP A 97 4.18 7.07 -6.78
N ASP A 98 4.86 6.60 -7.82
CA ASP A 98 4.21 6.05 -9.02
C ASP A 98 3.32 4.85 -8.72
N GLY A 99 3.66 4.03 -7.71
CA GLY A 99 2.89 2.87 -7.30
C GLY A 99 1.57 3.29 -6.66
N GLN A 100 1.64 4.19 -5.68
CA GLN A 100 0.48 4.78 -5.01
C GLN A 100 -0.43 5.51 -5.99
N ALA A 101 0.13 6.31 -6.90
CA ALA A 101 -0.65 7.06 -7.88
C ALA A 101 -1.41 6.13 -8.84
N ARG A 102 -0.78 5.04 -9.30
CA ARG A 102 -1.45 4.03 -10.15
C ARG A 102 -2.50 3.25 -9.38
N ALA A 103 -2.22 2.90 -8.12
CA ALA A 103 -3.19 2.22 -7.27
C ALA A 103 -4.43 3.09 -7.05
N LEU A 104 -4.25 4.38 -6.78
CA LEU A 104 -5.35 5.34 -6.65
C LEU A 104 -6.14 5.47 -7.96
N ALA A 105 -5.46 5.62 -9.11
CA ALA A 105 -6.12 5.67 -10.41
C ALA A 105 -6.98 4.42 -10.66
N ALA A 106 -6.48 3.24 -10.32
CA ALA A 106 -7.22 1.98 -10.43
C ALA A 106 -8.41 1.91 -9.47
N GLN A 107 -8.27 2.39 -8.22
CA GLN A 107 -9.35 2.51 -7.25
C GLN A 107 -10.44 3.50 -7.68
N LEU A 108 -10.10 4.43 -8.58
CA LEU A 108 -11.03 5.36 -9.21
C LEU A 108 -11.53 4.86 -10.58
N GLY A 109 -11.42 3.56 -10.87
CA GLY A 109 -11.96 2.98 -12.10
C GLY A 109 -11.01 3.02 -13.30
N GLY A 110 -9.72 3.24 -13.05
CA GLY A 110 -8.68 3.28 -14.07
C GLY A 110 -8.63 4.59 -14.84
N VAL A 111 -8.83 5.72 -14.14
CA VAL A 111 -8.74 7.05 -14.75
C VAL A 111 -7.32 7.32 -15.27
N PRO A 112 -7.16 8.06 -16.38
CA PRO A 112 -5.86 8.53 -16.83
C PRO A 112 -5.08 9.23 -15.72
N LEU A 113 -3.80 8.86 -15.59
CA LEU A 113 -2.89 9.40 -14.60
C LEU A 113 -1.90 10.36 -15.27
N LEU A 114 -1.85 11.59 -14.78
CA LEU A 114 -0.87 12.61 -15.17
C LEU A 114 0.04 12.89 -13.98
N SER A 115 1.35 12.78 -14.14
CA SER A 115 2.30 13.14 -13.07
C SER A 115 2.79 14.57 -13.26
N GLN A 116 2.46 15.44 -12.31
CA GLN A 116 2.92 16.83 -12.27
C GLN A 116 3.31 17.22 -10.86
N TRP A 117 4.60 17.10 -10.54
CA TRP A 117 5.12 17.46 -9.23
C TRP A 117 4.91 18.95 -8.93
N ASP A 118 4.29 19.26 -7.79
CA ASP A 118 4.16 20.63 -7.27
C ASP A 118 4.31 20.65 -5.75
N ALA A 119 5.44 21.18 -5.28
CA ALA A 119 5.77 21.25 -3.86
C ALA A 119 5.01 22.37 -3.11
N ARG A 120 4.32 23.27 -3.82
CA ARG A 120 3.56 24.38 -3.21
C ARG A 120 2.16 23.94 -2.79
N CYS A 121 1.66 22.86 -3.38
CA CYS A 121 0.37 22.26 -3.10
C CYS A 121 0.42 21.42 -1.82
N SER A 122 -0.67 21.54 -1.04
CA SER A 122 -0.89 20.72 0.14
C SER A 122 -1.71 19.49 -0.17
N GLU A 123 -2.09 19.21 -1.41
CA GLU A 123 -2.76 17.97 -1.82
C GLU A 123 -1.74 16.97 -2.40
N ASP A 124 -2.00 15.67 -2.25
CA ASP A 124 -1.14 14.64 -2.83
C ASP A 124 -1.53 14.35 -4.29
N ALA A 125 -2.81 14.48 -4.60
CA ALA A 125 -3.36 14.35 -5.94
C ALA A 125 -4.57 15.28 -6.16
N VAL A 126 -4.85 15.57 -7.43
CA VAL A 126 -6.04 16.30 -7.86
C VAL A 126 -6.84 15.45 -8.84
N LEU A 127 -8.10 15.19 -8.55
CA LEU A 127 -9.04 14.56 -9.47
C LEU A 127 -9.83 15.65 -10.21
N ILE A 128 -9.65 15.75 -11.51
CA ILE A 128 -10.40 16.66 -12.37
C ILE A 128 -11.49 15.87 -13.07
N LEU A 129 -12.75 16.28 -12.88
CA LEU A 129 -13.93 15.61 -13.42
C LEU A 129 -14.27 16.17 -14.80
N GLY A 130 -14.22 15.31 -15.81
CA GLY A 130 -14.55 15.65 -17.19
C GLY A 130 -16.01 15.36 -17.56
N ALA A 131 -16.35 15.63 -18.82
CA ALA A 131 -17.65 15.31 -19.38
C ALA A 131 -18.02 13.80 -19.28
N ASP A 132 -17.03 12.92 -19.21
CA ASP A 132 -17.14 11.47 -19.03
C ASP A 132 -17.37 11.00 -17.57
N HIS A 133 -17.56 11.92 -16.61
CA HIS A 133 -17.71 11.65 -15.17
C HIS A 133 -18.77 10.58 -14.82
N SER A 134 -19.76 10.35 -15.68
CA SER A 134 -20.80 9.34 -15.45
C SER A 134 -20.19 7.94 -15.25
N ARG A 135 -19.14 7.60 -16.01
CA ARG A 135 -18.43 6.33 -15.87
C ARG A 135 -17.78 6.18 -14.49
N LEU A 136 -17.12 7.24 -14.01
CA LEU A 136 -16.53 7.26 -12.68
C LEU A 136 -17.62 7.12 -11.60
N ARG A 137 -18.70 7.90 -11.71
CA ARG A 137 -19.81 7.88 -10.75
C ARG A 137 -20.40 6.49 -10.61
N GLU A 138 -20.67 5.80 -11.71
CA GLU A 138 -21.19 4.43 -11.73
C GLU A 138 -20.22 3.44 -11.08
N PHE A 139 -18.92 3.54 -11.41
CA PHE A 139 -17.90 2.70 -10.81
C PHE A 139 -17.83 2.88 -9.29
N LEU A 140 -17.86 4.12 -8.81
CA LEU A 140 -17.81 4.41 -7.38
C LEU A 140 -19.12 4.06 -6.67
N ALA A 141 -20.28 4.14 -7.33
CA ALA A 141 -21.56 3.76 -6.74
C ALA A 141 -21.68 2.23 -6.55
N THR A 142 -21.11 1.44 -7.46
CA THR A 142 -21.22 -0.03 -7.46
C THR A 142 -20.26 -0.72 -6.48
N ARG A 143 -19.19 -0.04 -6.06
CA ARG A 143 -18.21 -0.56 -5.09
C ARG A 143 -18.08 0.37 -3.88
N PRO A 144 -19.08 0.42 -2.98
CA PRO A 144 -18.95 1.18 -1.74
C PRO A 144 -17.66 0.78 -1.00
N GLY A 145 -16.95 1.74 -0.41
CA GLY A 145 -15.68 1.52 0.28
C GLY A 145 -15.77 0.30 1.21
N SER A 146 -14.77 -0.58 1.15
CA SER A 146 -14.74 -1.94 1.69
C SER A 146 -14.84 -2.06 3.22
N ASP A 147 -15.26 -1.01 3.93
CA ASP A 147 -15.28 -0.94 5.39
C ASP A 147 -16.69 -1.11 6.01
N SER A 148 -17.71 -1.41 5.22
CA SER A 148 -19.09 -1.58 5.72
C SER A 148 -19.63 -3.00 5.51
N GLY A 149 -18.87 -4.02 5.94
CA GLY A 149 -19.22 -5.43 5.74
C GLY A 149 -18.71 -6.40 6.80
N ALA A 150 -18.51 -5.95 8.04
CA ALA A 150 -18.28 -6.82 9.18
C ALA A 150 -19.19 -6.39 10.34
N LYS A 151 -20.47 -6.75 10.27
CA LYS A 151 -21.35 -6.80 11.45
C LYS A 151 -22.16 -8.09 11.40
N ASN A 152 -21.92 -8.89 12.44
CA ASN A 152 -22.56 -10.12 12.91
C ASN A 152 -23.99 -10.40 12.41
#